data_AF-A0A0P6YUS1-F1
#
_entry.id   AF-A0A0P6YUS1-F1
#
_cell.length_a   1.000
_cell.length_b   1.000
_cell.length_c   1.000
_cell.angle_alpha   90.00
_cell.angle_beta   90.00
_cell.angle_gamma   90.00
#
_symmetry.space_group_name_H-M   'P 1'
#
loop_
_entity.id
_entity.type
_entity.pdbx_description
1 polymer ?
#
loop_
_entity_poly.entity_id
_entity_poly.type
_entity_poly.pdbx_seq_one_letter_code
_entity_poly.pdbx_strand_id
1 'polypeptide(L)'
;MNQDQLLKQQATRTLLEELLNAIPATPAPAPTPSIALPAPTVVVESVSQPVETRTATQKIVKPAVQKQGPTLYDKLMVSLVDAGLLLFGFGMWWIGAQFTLAFAASIGIPVAKLGVAQWLLPAIITAIEIKCWPNKTLDWHHLSIFGIIAIVDLFTSTVGGKAWLAGRMIAEWRLPSDGTVIWLIALVASIAFAFWPERLTRSAVRSLLKTWR
;
A
#
# COMPACT_ATOMS: atom_id res chain seq x y z
N MET A 1 33.39 -2.55 32.66
CA MET A 1 32.67 -1.48 31.92
C MET A 1 33.66 -0.32 31.77
N ASN A 2 33.93 0.11 30.54
CA ASN A 2 35.03 1.05 30.26
C ASN A 2 34.63 2.50 30.64
N GLN A 3 35.55 3.28 31.22
CA GLN A 3 35.28 4.63 31.74
C GLN A 3 34.74 5.57 30.64
N ASP A 4 35.18 5.36 29.40
CA ASP A 4 34.69 6.07 28.22
C ASP A 4 33.20 5.83 27.91
N GLN A 5 32.67 4.66 28.25
CA GLN A 5 31.24 4.39 28.03
C GLN A 5 30.35 5.06 29.06
N LEU A 6 30.84 5.26 30.29
CA LEU A 6 30.15 6.02 31.32
C LEU A 6 30.06 7.51 30.95
N LEU A 7 31.15 8.09 30.44
CA LEU A 7 31.18 9.48 29.99
C LEU A 7 30.25 9.71 28.80
N LYS A 8 30.22 8.78 27.85
CA LYS A 8 29.28 8.86 26.72
C LYS A 8 27.83 8.78 27.21
N GLN A 9 27.48 7.87 28.11
CA GLN A 9 26.13 7.80 28.66
C GLN A 9 25.71 9.04 29.44
N GLN A 10 26.63 9.65 30.20
CA GLN A 10 26.35 10.89 30.92
C GLN A 10 26.09 12.05 29.95
N ALA A 11 26.91 12.19 28.90
CA ALA A 11 26.71 13.24 27.89
C ALA A 11 25.36 13.09 27.16
N THR A 12 24.95 11.87 26.80
CA THR A 12 23.65 11.66 26.14
C THR A 12 22.46 11.99 27.05
N ARG A 13 22.60 11.74 28.36
CA ARG A 13 21.55 12.08 29.34
C ARG A 13 21.38 13.60 29.48
N THR A 14 22.48 14.34 29.56
CA THR A 14 22.43 15.80 29.68
C THR A 14 21.79 16.44 28.45
N LEU A 15 22.12 15.97 27.24
CA LEU A 15 21.51 16.48 26.01
C LEU A 15 20.00 16.18 25.90
N LEU A 16 19.56 15.02 26.41
CA LEU A 16 18.14 14.67 26.42
C LEU A 16 17.33 15.54 27.39
N GLU A 17 17.87 15.86 28.56
CA GLU A 17 17.21 16.76 29.51
C GLU A 17 17.11 18.20 28.98
N GLU A 18 18.15 18.68 28.29
CA GLU A 18 18.15 20.01 27.69
C GLU A 18 17.12 20.10 26.54
N LEU A 19 17.03 19.07 25.70
CA LEU A 19 16.01 18.99 24.64
C LEU A 19 14.59 18.88 25.19
N LEU A 20 14.38 18.18 26.30
CA LEU A 20 13.05 18.04 26.91
C LEU A 20 12.59 19.36 27.55
N ASN A 21 13.52 20.12 28.14
CA ASN A 21 13.24 21.43 28.73
C ASN A 21 13.09 22.55 27.68
N ALA A 22 13.55 22.33 26.44
CA ALA A 22 13.39 23.27 25.33
C ALA A 22 12.01 23.20 24.65
N ILE A 23 11.12 22.27 25.06
CA ILE A 23 9.75 22.19 24.54
C ILE A 23 8.91 23.30 25.20
N PRO A 24 8.46 24.33 24.46
CA PRO A 24 7.63 25.38 25.04
C PRO A 24 6.30 24.80 25.53
N ALA A 25 5.92 25.16 26.77
CA ALA A 25 4.66 24.73 27.34
C ALA A 25 3.48 25.20 26.47
N THR A 26 2.66 24.25 26.04
CA THR A 26 1.43 24.51 25.29
C THR A 26 0.50 25.40 26.13
N PRO A 27 0.05 26.56 25.63
CA PRO A 27 -0.88 27.39 26.38
C PRO A 27 -2.21 26.67 26.58
N ALA A 28 -2.77 26.80 27.79
CA ALA A 28 -4.05 26.22 28.15
C ALA A 28 -5.19 26.74 27.25
N PRO A 29 -6.18 25.91 26.90
CA PRO A 29 -7.31 26.35 26.10
C PRO A 29 -8.17 27.36 26.87
N ALA A 30 -8.57 28.43 26.18
CA ALA A 30 -9.46 29.46 26.70
C ALA A 30 -10.87 28.90 26.97
N PRO A 31 -11.59 29.42 27.99
CA PRO A 31 -12.94 28.97 28.30
C PRO A 31 -13.96 29.39 27.23
N THR A 32 -14.77 28.43 26.81
CA THR A 32 -15.90 28.59 25.89
C THR A 32 -17.04 29.36 26.55
N PRO A 33 -17.62 30.41 25.93
CA PRO A 33 -18.83 31.03 26.43
C PRO A 33 -20.06 30.14 26.17
N SER A 34 -20.86 29.94 27.23
CA SER A 34 -22.18 29.31 27.21
C SER A 34 -23.19 30.28 26.57
N ILE A 35 -23.77 29.90 25.43
CA ILE A 35 -24.90 30.62 24.82
C ILE A 35 -26.19 29.91 25.24
N ALA A 36 -26.96 30.59 26.06
CA ALA A 36 -28.30 30.20 26.48
C ALA A 36 -29.30 30.25 25.30
N LEU A 37 -30.18 29.24 25.21
CA LEU A 37 -31.34 29.23 24.31
C LEU A 37 -32.36 30.31 24.73
N PRO A 38 -32.89 31.11 23.79
CA PRO A 38 -34.15 31.82 23.99
C PRO A 38 -35.36 31.00 23.52
N ALA A 39 -36.46 31.17 24.26
CA ALA A 39 -37.79 30.60 24.06
C ALA A 39 -38.53 31.20 22.81
N PRO A 40 -39.61 30.57 22.31
CA PRO A 40 -40.24 30.94 21.05
C PRO A 40 -41.10 32.19 21.23
N THR A 41 -40.91 33.21 20.39
CA THR A 41 -41.83 34.32 20.26
C THR A 41 -42.66 34.14 18.99
N VAL A 42 -43.96 33.95 19.20
CA VAL A 42 -45.00 34.02 18.17
C VAL A 42 -45.18 35.48 17.77
N VAL A 43 -45.01 35.81 16.48
CA VAL A 43 -45.57 37.04 15.89
C VAL A 43 -46.17 36.70 14.53
N VAL A 44 -47.40 37.15 14.37
CA VAL A 44 -48.34 36.93 13.28
C VAL A 44 -48.06 37.87 12.10
N GLU A 45 -48.07 37.28 10.89
CA GLU A 45 -48.58 37.77 9.60
C GLU A 45 -48.52 39.27 9.22
N SER A 46 -47.82 39.59 8.12
CA SER A 46 -48.29 40.63 7.18
C SER A 46 -47.70 40.42 5.77
N VAL A 47 -48.63 40.47 4.82
CA VAL A 47 -48.58 40.29 3.37
C VAL A 47 -47.45 41.05 2.66
N SER A 48 -46.73 40.36 1.77
CA SER A 48 -46.30 40.85 0.43
C SER A 48 -45.65 39.71 -0.35
N GLN A 49 -46.32 39.23 -1.41
CA GLN A 49 -45.74 38.31 -2.38
C GLN A 49 -44.83 39.08 -3.35
N PRO A 50 -43.61 38.59 -3.61
CA PRO A 50 -43.01 38.66 -4.92
C PRO A 50 -43.04 37.27 -5.56
N VAL A 51 -43.50 37.22 -6.81
CA VAL A 51 -43.51 36.04 -7.67
C VAL A 51 -42.07 35.55 -7.87
N GLU A 52 -41.63 34.59 -7.07
CA GLU A 52 -40.46 33.79 -7.40
C GLU A 52 -40.85 32.80 -8.49
N THR A 53 -40.32 33.05 -9.67
CA THR A 53 -40.32 32.13 -10.80
C THR A 53 -39.59 30.87 -10.35
N ARG A 54 -40.34 29.87 -9.87
CA ARG A 54 -39.82 28.50 -9.74
C ARG A 54 -39.47 28.03 -11.14
N THR A 55 -38.20 28.16 -11.52
CA THR A 55 -37.61 27.36 -12.58
C THR A 55 -37.81 25.91 -12.16
N ALA A 56 -38.87 25.29 -12.67
CA ALA A 56 -39.05 23.86 -12.59
C ALA A 56 -37.87 23.26 -13.34
N THR A 57 -36.83 22.87 -12.60
CA THR A 57 -35.81 21.97 -13.11
C THR A 57 -36.55 20.70 -13.50
N GLN A 58 -36.98 20.62 -14.75
CA GLN A 58 -37.42 19.39 -15.37
C GLN A 58 -36.27 18.42 -15.15
N LYS A 59 -36.45 17.52 -14.20
CA LYS A 59 -35.59 16.37 -14.00
C LYS A 59 -35.65 15.63 -15.31
N ILE A 60 -34.68 15.84 -16.19
CA ILE A 60 -34.52 15.09 -17.42
C ILE A 60 -34.34 13.64 -16.95
N VAL A 61 -35.44 12.89 -16.95
CA VAL A 61 -35.43 11.45 -16.74
C VAL A 61 -34.72 10.92 -17.97
N LYS A 62 -33.39 10.78 -17.87
CA LYS A 62 -32.61 10.05 -18.87
C LYS A 62 -33.32 8.70 -19.02
N PRO A 63 -33.76 8.31 -20.23
CA PRO A 63 -34.33 6.99 -20.42
C PRO A 63 -33.31 5.99 -19.91
N ALA A 64 -33.75 5.11 -19.00
CA ALA A 64 -32.92 4.02 -18.54
C ALA A 64 -32.59 3.17 -19.76
N VAL A 65 -31.39 3.37 -20.31
CA VAL A 65 -30.84 2.49 -21.32
C VAL A 65 -30.81 1.12 -20.66
N GLN A 66 -31.74 0.24 -21.04
CA GLN A 66 -31.73 -1.15 -20.67
C GLN A 66 -30.41 -1.71 -21.22
N LYS A 67 -29.40 -1.80 -20.36
CA LYS A 67 -28.16 -2.50 -20.68
C LYS A 67 -28.59 -3.94 -20.98
N GLN A 68 -28.56 -4.33 -22.24
CA GLN A 68 -28.62 -5.74 -22.60
C GLN A 68 -27.60 -6.46 -21.71
N GLY A 69 -28.07 -7.48 -21.01
CA GLY A 69 -27.22 -8.25 -20.10
C GLY A 69 -25.99 -8.75 -20.86
N PRO A 70 -24.83 -8.86 -20.19
CA PRO A 70 -23.60 -9.28 -20.85
C PRO A 70 -23.82 -10.60 -21.57
N THR A 71 -23.50 -10.64 -22.86
CA THR A 71 -23.61 -11.85 -23.66
C THR A 71 -22.61 -12.88 -23.16
N LEU A 72 -22.82 -14.16 -23.50
CA LEU A 72 -21.86 -15.22 -23.13
C LEU A 72 -20.46 -14.95 -23.70
N TYR A 73 -20.41 -14.32 -24.89
CA TYR A 73 -19.18 -13.85 -25.50
C TYR A 73 -18.47 -12.79 -24.65
N ASP A 74 -19.20 -11.80 -24.12
CA ASP A 74 -18.62 -10.77 -23.25
C ASP A 74 -18.05 -11.38 -21.97
N LYS A 75 -18.76 -12.35 -21.37
CA LYS A 75 -18.27 -13.08 -20.18
C LYS A 75 -16.98 -13.85 -20.45
N LEU A 76 -16.88 -14.50 -21.62
CA LEU A 76 -15.68 -15.21 -22.04
C LEU A 76 -14.50 -14.26 -22.27
N MET A 77 -14.73 -13.14 -22.96
CA MET A 77 -13.69 -12.14 -23.20
C MET A 77 -13.18 -11.52 -21.90
N VAL A 78 -14.07 -11.18 -20.96
CA VAL A 78 -13.67 -10.70 -19.62
C VAL A 78 -12.86 -11.78 -18.89
N SER A 79 -13.27 -13.05 -18.96
CA SER A 79 -12.55 -14.15 -18.31
C SER A 79 -11.15 -14.37 -18.90
N LEU A 80 -10.98 -14.22 -20.22
CA LEU A 80 -9.68 -14.30 -20.89
C LEU A 80 -8.76 -13.16 -20.46
N VAL A 81 -9.28 -11.94 -20.38
CA VAL A 81 -8.52 -10.77 -19.90
C VAL A 81 -8.10 -10.96 -18.45
N ASP A 82 -9.02 -11.41 -17.59
CA ASP A 82 -8.73 -11.69 -16.18
C ASP A 82 -7.72 -12.85 -16.03
N ALA A 83 -7.79 -13.89 -16.85
CA ALA A 83 -6.80 -14.96 -16.89
C ALA A 83 -5.41 -14.44 -17.32
N GLY A 84 -5.36 -13.56 -18.33
CA GLY A 84 -4.12 -12.88 -18.73
C GLY A 84 -3.52 -12.03 -17.61
N LEU A 85 -4.37 -11.29 -16.87
CA LEU A 85 -3.95 -10.52 -15.70
C LEU A 85 -3.41 -11.41 -14.57
N LEU A 86 -4.02 -12.58 -14.34
CA LEU A 86 -3.52 -13.56 -13.37
C LEU A 86 -2.17 -14.13 -13.79
N LEU A 87 -2.00 -14.50 -15.07
CA LEU A 87 -0.71 -14.97 -15.60
C LEU A 87 0.38 -13.91 -15.49
N PHE A 88 0.06 -12.66 -15.82
CA PHE A 88 1.00 -11.55 -15.68
C PHE A 88 1.35 -11.29 -14.21
N GLY A 89 0.35 -11.31 -13.31
CA GLY A 89 0.58 -11.20 -11.87
C GLY A 89 1.46 -12.33 -11.33
N PHE A 90 1.24 -13.58 -11.78
CA PHE A 90 2.09 -14.71 -11.43
C PHE A 90 3.52 -14.55 -11.95
N GLY A 91 3.71 -14.07 -13.18
CA GLY A 91 5.03 -13.79 -13.73
C GLY A 91 5.78 -12.70 -12.95
N MET A 92 5.10 -11.64 -12.55
CA MET A 92 5.66 -10.62 -11.68
C MET A 92 6.04 -11.16 -10.30
N TRP A 93 5.17 -11.98 -9.69
CA TRP A 93 5.47 -12.66 -8.42
C TRP A 93 6.69 -13.58 -8.56
N TRP A 94 6.79 -14.35 -9.65
CA TRP A 94 7.92 -15.24 -9.91
C TRP A 94 9.25 -14.48 -9.96
N ILE A 95 9.27 -13.32 -10.63
CA ILE A 95 10.47 -12.45 -10.67
C ILE A 95 10.78 -11.90 -9.28
N GLY A 96 9.78 -11.44 -8.53
CA GLY A 96 9.96 -10.99 -7.14
C GLY A 96 10.53 -12.10 -6.24
N ALA A 97 9.99 -13.32 -6.36
CA ALA A 97 10.47 -14.49 -5.63
C ALA A 97 11.94 -14.80 -5.92
N GLN A 98 12.40 -14.59 -7.16
CA GLN A 98 13.82 -14.75 -7.50
C GLN A 98 14.72 -13.75 -6.77
N PHE A 99 14.24 -12.52 -6.51
CA PHE A 99 14.99 -11.55 -5.73
C PHE A 99 15.11 -12.01 -4.28
N THR A 100 14.01 -12.46 -3.66
CA THR A 100 14.03 -13.01 -2.30
C THR A 100 14.99 -14.20 -2.18
N LEU A 101 15.00 -15.10 -3.18
CA LEU A 101 15.93 -16.23 -3.21
C LEU A 101 17.39 -15.81 -3.39
N ALA A 102 17.66 -14.80 -4.24
CA ALA A 102 18.99 -14.25 -4.41
C ALA A 102 19.50 -13.58 -3.13
N PHE A 103 18.61 -12.90 -2.38
CA PHE A 103 18.93 -12.39 -1.05
C PHE A 103 19.30 -13.52 -0.09
N ALA A 104 18.46 -14.56 0.01
CA ALA A 104 18.73 -15.72 0.86
C ALA A 104 20.10 -16.37 0.54
N ALA A 105 20.43 -16.50 -0.76
CA ALA A 105 21.74 -16.97 -1.18
C ALA A 105 22.88 -16.02 -0.78
N SER A 106 22.67 -14.71 -0.87
CA SER A 106 23.69 -13.70 -0.51
C SER A 106 24.06 -13.69 0.98
N ILE A 107 23.14 -14.10 1.87
CA ILE A 107 23.39 -14.22 3.31
C ILE A 107 23.89 -15.62 3.71
N GLY A 108 24.20 -16.48 2.74
CA GLY A 108 24.80 -17.80 2.96
C GLY A 108 23.81 -18.96 3.12
N ILE A 109 22.51 -18.76 2.89
CA ILE A 109 21.56 -19.88 2.87
C ILE A 109 21.84 -20.71 1.61
N PRO A 110 22.01 -22.04 1.71
CA PRO A 110 22.30 -22.89 0.57
C PRO A 110 21.02 -23.18 -0.23
N VAL A 111 20.45 -22.13 -0.84
CA VAL A 111 19.19 -22.14 -1.58
C VAL A 111 19.15 -23.25 -2.64
N ALA A 112 20.27 -23.46 -3.36
CA ALA A 112 20.40 -24.53 -4.36
C ALA A 112 20.22 -25.94 -3.79
N LYS A 113 20.57 -26.18 -2.52
CA LYS A 113 20.42 -27.50 -1.87
C LYS A 113 18.97 -27.78 -1.46
N LEU A 114 18.12 -26.76 -1.36
CA LEU A 114 16.71 -26.90 -0.98
C LEU A 114 15.81 -27.39 -2.13
N GLY A 115 16.30 -27.39 -3.37
CA GLY A 115 15.54 -27.84 -4.53
C GLY A 115 14.22 -27.08 -4.69
N VAL A 116 13.08 -27.79 -4.71
CA VAL A 116 11.75 -27.17 -4.82
C VAL A 116 11.34 -26.45 -3.52
N ALA A 117 11.87 -26.86 -2.36
CA ALA A 117 11.50 -26.26 -1.07
C ALA A 117 11.96 -24.81 -0.93
N GLN A 118 12.90 -24.34 -1.75
CA GLN A 118 13.32 -22.93 -1.78
C GLN A 118 12.14 -21.98 -2.00
N TRP A 119 11.15 -22.41 -2.80
CA TRP A 119 9.96 -21.61 -3.15
C TRP A 119 9.02 -21.38 -1.97
N LEU A 120 9.16 -22.14 -0.88
CA LEU A 120 8.40 -21.89 0.35
C LEU A 120 8.77 -20.55 0.98
N LEU A 121 10.01 -20.09 0.81
CA LEU A 121 10.48 -18.85 1.42
C LEU A 121 9.71 -17.62 0.89
N PRO A 122 9.68 -17.34 -0.44
CA PRO A 122 8.84 -16.27 -0.97
C PRO A 122 7.35 -16.53 -0.77
N ALA A 123 6.88 -17.79 -0.85
CA ALA A 123 5.46 -18.11 -0.65
C ALA A 123 4.97 -17.80 0.77
N ILE A 124 5.78 -18.05 1.80
CA ILE A 124 5.45 -17.73 3.20
C ILE A 124 5.40 -16.21 3.40
N ILE A 125 6.35 -15.46 2.83
CA ILE A 125 6.33 -13.99 2.89
C ILE A 125 5.05 -13.47 2.26
N THR A 126 4.72 -13.90 1.05
CA THR A 126 3.47 -13.52 0.37
C THR A 126 2.23 -13.91 1.19
N ALA A 127 2.21 -15.09 1.82
CA ALA A 127 1.09 -15.51 2.67
C ALA A 127 0.91 -14.62 3.91
N ILE A 128 2.02 -14.20 4.53
CA ILE A 128 2.03 -13.25 5.64
C ILE A 128 1.54 -11.88 5.17
N GLU A 129 2.02 -11.38 4.04
CA GLU A 129 1.60 -10.10 3.46
C GLU A 129 0.10 -10.07 3.16
N ILE A 130 -0.43 -11.12 2.54
CA ILE A 130 -1.87 -11.26 2.25
C ILE A 130 -2.67 -11.24 3.55
N LYS A 131 -2.21 -11.95 4.59
CA LYS A 131 -2.87 -12.02 5.89
C LYS A 131 -2.87 -10.67 6.61
N CYS A 132 -1.76 -9.93 6.52
CA CYS A 132 -1.57 -8.63 7.16
C CYS A 132 -2.11 -7.46 6.31
N TRP A 133 -2.61 -7.71 5.11
CA TRP A 133 -3.09 -6.66 4.23
C TRP A 133 -4.23 -5.86 4.90
N PRO A 134 -4.13 -4.53 4.97
CA PRO A 134 -5.14 -3.73 5.64
C PRO A 134 -6.50 -3.88 4.96
N ASN A 135 -7.47 -4.44 5.69
CA ASN A 135 -8.87 -4.44 5.30
C ASN A 135 -9.52 -3.11 5.66
N LYS A 136 -10.73 -2.85 5.14
CA LYS A 136 -11.42 -1.53 5.18
C LYS A 136 -11.47 -0.84 6.55
N THR A 137 -11.30 -1.59 7.64
CA THR A 137 -11.11 -1.07 9.00
C THR A 137 -9.61 -1.01 9.31
N LEU A 138 -9.01 0.17 9.18
CA LEU A 138 -7.60 0.41 9.47
C LEU A 138 -7.37 0.45 10.99
N ASP A 139 -6.96 -0.68 11.56
CA ASP A 139 -6.36 -0.73 12.87
C ASP A 139 -4.87 -0.36 12.78
N TRP A 140 -4.44 0.65 13.54
CA TRP A 140 -3.06 1.14 13.56
C TRP A 140 -2.05 0.04 13.89
N HIS A 141 -2.43 -0.93 14.72
CA HIS A 141 -1.58 -2.06 15.07
C HIS A 141 -1.35 -3.01 13.88
N HIS A 142 -2.40 -3.27 13.08
CA HIS A 142 -2.27 -4.06 11.86
C HIS A 142 -1.46 -3.31 10.79
N LEU A 143 -1.63 -2.00 10.71
CA LEU A 143 -0.87 -1.16 9.78
C LEU A 143 0.62 -1.12 10.13
N SER A 144 0.98 -1.05 11.42
CA SER A 144 2.38 -1.04 11.85
C SER A 144 3.05 -2.39 11.60
N ILE A 145 2.39 -3.51 11.90
CA ILE A 145 2.88 -4.86 11.58
C ILE A 145 3.07 -5.03 10.08
N PHE A 146 2.07 -4.64 9.28
CA PHE A 146 2.17 -4.66 7.83
C PHE A 146 3.34 -3.80 7.33
N GLY A 147 3.51 -2.60 7.89
CA GLY A 147 4.62 -1.69 7.54
C GLY A 147 5.99 -2.30 7.83
N ILE A 148 6.16 -2.96 8.98
CA ILE A 148 7.41 -3.65 9.32
C ILE A 148 7.70 -4.78 8.33
N ILE A 149 6.70 -5.63 8.06
CA ILE A 149 6.84 -6.75 7.12
C ILE A 149 7.16 -6.23 5.71
N ALA A 150 6.46 -5.19 5.26
CA ALA A 150 6.66 -4.59 3.94
C ALA A 150 8.04 -3.93 3.81
N ILE A 151 8.57 -3.30 4.87
CA ILE A 151 9.94 -2.76 4.87
C ILE A 151 10.97 -3.89 4.77
N VAL A 152 10.77 -4.97 5.53
CA VAL A 152 11.67 -6.13 5.50
C VAL A 152 11.60 -6.80 4.13
N ASP A 153 10.42 -7.05 3.58
CA ASP A 153 10.25 -7.61 2.25
C ASP A 153 10.90 -6.71 1.19
N LEU A 154 10.59 -5.41 1.18
CA LEU A 154 11.18 -4.47 0.24
C LEU A 154 12.70 -4.42 0.35
N PHE A 155 13.26 -4.43 1.57
CA PHE A 155 14.69 -4.45 1.79
C PHE A 155 15.31 -5.73 1.24
N THR A 156 14.79 -6.91 1.61
CA THR A 156 15.30 -8.20 1.14
C THR A 156 15.18 -8.33 -0.37
N SER A 157 14.06 -7.93 -0.95
CA SER A 157 13.82 -7.87 -2.39
C SER A 157 14.75 -6.89 -3.10
N THR A 158 15.11 -5.75 -2.49
CA THR A 158 16.04 -4.78 -3.09
C THR A 158 17.48 -5.30 -3.09
N VAL A 159 17.95 -5.82 -1.96
CA VAL A 159 19.30 -6.40 -1.85
C VAL A 159 19.43 -7.61 -2.75
N GLY A 160 18.43 -8.49 -2.74
CA GLY A 160 18.35 -9.65 -3.61
C GLY A 160 18.21 -9.30 -5.08
N GLY A 161 17.41 -8.29 -5.41
CA GLY A 161 17.27 -7.74 -6.76
C GLY A 161 18.60 -7.20 -7.28
N LYS A 162 19.36 -6.47 -6.45
CA LYS A 162 20.72 -6.03 -6.80
C LYS A 162 21.64 -7.23 -7.07
N ALA A 163 21.63 -8.24 -6.21
CA ALA A 163 22.44 -9.45 -6.39
C ALA A 163 22.04 -10.25 -7.64
N TRP A 164 20.75 -10.31 -7.95
CA TRP A 164 20.22 -11.01 -9.11
C TRP A 164 20.48 -10.27 -10.41
N LEU A 165 20.31 -8.94 -10.44
CA LEU A 165 20.44 -8.10 -11.62
C LEU A 165 21.89 -7.73 -11.95
N ALA A 166 22.79 -7.69 -10.95
CA ALA A 166 24.16 -7.25 -11.12
C ALA A 166 24.87 -7.97 -12.28
N GLY A 167 25.35 -7.20 -13.26
CA GLY A 167 26.11 -7.70 -14.40
C GLY A 167 25.33 -8.53 -15.41
N ARG A 168 24.00 -8.67 -15.27
CA ARG A 168 23.15 -9.38 -16.23
C ARG A 168 22.85 -8.55 -17.49
N MET A 169 22.57 -9.25 -18.59
CA MET A 169 22.09 -8.67 -19.84
C MET A 169 20.56 -8.69 -19.87
N ILE A 170 19.93 -7.55 -20.14
CA ILE A 170 18.48 -7.41 -20.33
C ILE A 170 18.24 -6.65 -21.64
N ALA A 171 17.57 -7.28 -22.61
CA ALA A 171 17.21 -6.68 -23.90
C ALA A 171 18.39 -5.94 -24.57
N GLU A 172 19.56 -6.60 -24.66
CA GLU A 172 20.82 -6.08 -25.23
C GLU A 172 21.58 -5.05 -24.37
N TRP A 173 21.03 -4.60 -23.25
CA TRP A 173 21.71 -3.70 -22.31
C TRP A 173 22.37 -4.48 -21.16
N ARG A 174 23.65 -4.21 -20.91
CA ARG A 174 24.36 -4.77 -19.76
C ARG A 174 24.12 -3.91 -18.53
N LEU A 175 23.56 -4.50 -17.48
CA LEU A 175 23.41 -3.81 -16.21
C LEU A 175 24.76 -3.64 -15.51
N PRO A 176 24.98 -2.51 -14.82
CA PRO A 176 26.18 -2.32 -14.01
C PRO A 176 26.25 -3.40 -12.92
N SER A 177 27.45 -3.90 -12.65
CA SER A 177 27.68 -4.92 -11.62
C SER A 177 27.63 -4.34 -10.21
N ASP A 178 27.93 -3.05 -10.06
CA ASP A 178 27.93 -2.34 -8.79
C ASP A 178 27.62 -0.85 -8.96
N GLY A 179 27.39 -0.17 -7.84
CA GLY A 179 27.16 1.28 -7.78
C GLY A 179 25.70 1.68 -7.55
N THR A 180 25.47 2.97 -7.36
CA THR A 180 24.15 3.52 -6.97
C THR A 180 23.05 3.24 -8.01
N VAL A 181 23.41 3.14 -9.30
CA VAL A 181 22.46 2.90 -10.39
C VAL A 181 21.80 1.53 -10.27
N ILE A 182 22.56 0.46 -10.00
CA ILE A 182 21.96 -0.88 -9.85
C ILE A 182 21.06 -0.96 -8.61
N TRP A 183 21.41 -0.25 -7.54
CA TRP A 183 20.57 -0.13 -6.35
C TRP A 183 19.24 0.56 -6.65
N LEU A 184 19.27 1.64 -7.43
CA LEU A 184 18.06 2.35 -7.82
C LEU A 184 17.16 1.48 -8.71
N ILE A 185 17.73 0.78 -9.69
CA ILE A 185 16.99 -0.15 -10.56
C ILE A 185 16.39 -1.27 -9.73
N ALA A 186 17.16 -1.88 -8.83
CA ALA A 186 16.69 -2.92 -7.94
C ALA A 186 15.55 -2.42 -7.06
N LEU A 187 15.68 -1.25 -6.43
CA LEU A 187 14.62 -0.66 -5.59
C LEU A 187 13.33 -0.43 -6.37
N VAL A 188 13.41 0.18 -7.56
CA VAL A 188 12.23 0.43 -8.41
C VAL A 188 11.57 -0.89 -8.82
N ALA A 189 12.38 -1.88 -9.23
CA ALA A 189 11.89 -3.20 -9.57
C ALA A 189 11.22 -3.88 -8.37
N SER A 190 11.83 -3.84 -7.18
CA SER A 190 11.29 -4.43 -5.96
C SER A 190 9.98 -3.78 -5.53
N ILE A 191 9.83 -2.46 -5.63
CA ILE A 191 8.55 -1.78 -5.36
C ILE A 191 7.46 -2.27 -6.34
N ALA A 192 7.80 -2.38 -7.63
CA ALA A 192 6.85 -2.87 -8.63
C ALA A 192 6.46 -4.33 -8.36
N PHE A 193 7.42 -5.21 -8.08
CA PHE A 193 7.15 -6.63 -7.86
C PHE A 193 6.55 -6.95 -6.48
N ALA A 194 6.73 -6.11 -5.46
CA ALA A 194 6.13 -6.32 -4.14
C ALA A 194 4.62 -6.02 -4.15
N PHE A 195 4.21 -4.87 -4.69
CA PHE A 195 2.81 -4.40 -4.53
C PHE A 195 1.89 -4.66 -5.72
N TRP A 196 2.46 -4.75 -6.93
CA TRP A 196 1.67 -4.81 -8.16
C TRP A 196 1.01 -6.17 -8.42
N PRO A 197 1.68 -7.33 -8.20
CA PRO A 197 1.07 -8.64 -8.41
C PRO A 197 -0.22 -8.80 -7.61
N GLU A 198 -0.21 -8.35 -6.36
CA GLU A 198 -1.35 -8.48 -5.47
C GLU A 198 -2.54 -7.63 -5.91
N ARG A 199 -2.30 -6.39 -6.33
CA ARG A 199 -3.36 -5.53 -6.87
C ARG A 199 -3.99 -6.12 -8.12
N LEU A 200 -3.19 -6.63 -9.05
CA LEU A 200 -3.70 -7.24 -10.28
C LEU A 200 -4.48 -8.51 -10.01
N THR A 201 -3.93 -9.42 -9.21
CA THR A 201 -4.58 -10.71 -8.90
C THR A 201 -5.88 -10.52 -8.14
N ARG A 202 -5.92 -9.65 -7.13
CA ARG A 202 -7.18 -9.31 -6.42
C ARG A 202 -8.22 -8.67 -7.33
N SER A 203 -7.79 -7.81 -8.25
CA SER A 203 -8.69 -7.19 -9.22
C SER A 203 -9.28 -8.23 -10.17
N ALA A 204 -8.43 -9.08 -10.76
CA ALA A 204 -8.85 -10.14 -11.68
C ALA A 204 -9.77 -11.17 -11.00
N VAL A 205 -9.43 -11.62 -9.79
CA VAL A 205 -10.28 -12.57 -9.04
C VAL A 205 -11.64 -11.96 -8.72
N ARG A 206 -11.70 -10.69 -8.30
CA ARG A 206 -12.99 -10.01 -8.04
C ARG A 206 -13.81 -9.83 -9.31
N SER A 207 -13.17 -9.53 -10.44
CA SER A 207 -13.82 -9.40 -11.75
C SER A 207 -14.39 -10.74 -12.23
N LEU A 208 -13.60 -11.82 -12.16
CA LEU A 208 -14.04 -13.19 -12.45
C LEU A 208 -15.23 -13.59 -11.58
N LEU A 209 -15.13 -13.41 -10.26
CA LEU A 209 -16.23 -13.73 -9.34
C LEU A 209 -17.49 -12.92 -9.61
N LYS A 210 -17.36 -11.66 -10.05
CA LYS A 210 -18.52 -10.82 -10.40
C LYS A 210 -19.16 -11.23 -11.73
N THR A 211 -18.38 -11.77 -12.66
CA THR A 211 -18.85 -12.16 -13.99
C THR A 211 -19.65 -13.49 -13.96
N TRP A 212 -19.26 -14.37 -13.04
CA TRP A 212 -19.79 -15.74 -12.93
C TRP A 212 -20.74 -15.99 -11.76
N ARG A 213 -20.95 -14.99 -10.88
CA ARG A 213 -22.06 -14.98 -9.91
C ARG A 213 -23.28 -14.30 -10.51
#